data_AF-A0A7U8C3P3-F1
#
_entry.id   AF-A0A7U8C3P3-F1
#
_cell.length_a   1.000
_cell.length_b   1.000
_cell.length_c   1.000
_cell.angle_alpha   90.00
_cell.angle_beta   90.00
_cell.angle_gamma   90.00
#
_symmetry.space_group_name_H-M   'P 1'
#
loop_
_entity.id
_entity.type
_entity.pdbx_description
1 polymer ?
#
loop_
_entity_poly.entity_id
_entity_poly.type
_entity_poly.pdbx_seq_one_letter_code
_entity_poly.pdbx_strand_id
1 'polypeptide(L)'
;MQTKKLIIIAVVVPVVLAAVGIGGYLIYNEMQGQHEQNLKDLEKFGFTVLPSNTYSESTGELGTKQLPATFAQDKLTPTQKVIKGLMADNEALLDEQKELNKKIDSLKAEIAALEEYKKLNEHFAPLTIAEEVAAVEKQLKQLLIDMPDARRFSNLQIEAMSAAAGNEYKKFIGGKRLILSEMEREGLVKDYMPEFSFCIGDGIEIAANSPREERLITSYFRRPADSPLPINLKADLDVVVKPCQTALYERLASYDKPI
;
A
#
# COMPACT_ATOMS: atom_id res chain seq x y z
N MET A 1 -57.70 -45.38 20.30
CA MET A 1 -57.08 -44.15 19.73
C MET A 1 -57.29 -43.96 18.21
N GLN A 2 -57.75 -44.98 17.46
CA GLN A 2 -57.92 -44.87 16.00
C GLN A 2 -59.22 -44.18 15.53
N THR A 3 -60.32 -44.29 16.28
CA THR A 3 -61.61 -43.67 15.92
C THR A 3 -61.57 -42.14 15.96
N LYS A 4 -60.81 -41.56 16.90
CA LYS A 4 -60.59 -40.09 16.97
C LYS A 4 -59.81 -39.56 15.76
N LYS A 5 -58.90 -40.35 15.17
CA LYS A 5 -58.14 -39.95 13.97
C LYS A 5 -59.01 -39.93 12.70
N LEU A 6 -59.95 -40.88 12.58
CA LEU A 6 -60.88 -40.94 11.44
C LEU A 6 -61.86 -39.75 11.42
N ILE A 7 -62.36 -39.33 12.59
CA ILE A 7 -63.28 -38.17 12.70
C ILE A 7 -62.54 -36.86 12.38
N ILE A 8 -61.29 -36.72 12.82
CA ILE A 8 -60.46 -35.54 12.49
C ILE A 8 -60.22 -35.46 10.98
N ILE A 9 -59.93 -36.58 10.31
CA ILE A 9 -59.71 -36.59 8.86
C ILE A 9 -61.00 -36.31 8.08
N ALA A 10 -62.14 -36.88 8.50
CA ALA A 10 -63.39 -36.75 7.77
C ALA A 10 -64.04 -35.36 7.89
N VAL A 11 -63.80 -34.62 8.98
CA VAL A 11 -64.46 -33.32 9.23
C VAL A 11 -63.51 -32.14 9.08
N VAL A 12 -62.28 -32.23 9.61
CA VAL A 12 -61.37 -31.07 9.64
C VAL A 12 -60.77 -30.80 8.26
N VAL A 13 -60.43 -31.86 7.50
CA VAL A 13 -59.80 -31.73 6.18
C VAL A 13 -60.71 -31.02 5.16
N PRO A 14 -61.99 -31.38 4.97
CA PRO A 14 -62.84 -30.68 4.02
C PRO A 14 -63.14 -29.23 4.44
N VAL A 15 -63.25 -28.94 5.75
CA VAL A 15 -63.47 -27.57 6.25
C VAL A 15 -62.25 -26.68 5.99
N VAL A 16 -61.03 -27.20 6.20
CA VAL A 16 -59.79 -26.47 5.89
C VAL A 16 -59.65 -26.25 4.38
N LEU A 17 -59.97 -27.23 3.54
CA LEU A 17 -59.95 -27.07 2.08
C LEU A 17 -60.95 -26.02 1.60
N ALA A 18 -62.16 -25.98 2.17
CA ALA A 18 -63.15 -24.96 1.85
C ALA A 18 -62.68 -23.56 2.28
N ALA A 19 -62.08 -23.43 3.47
CA ALA A 19 -61.54 -22.16 3.95
C ALA A 19 -60.37 -21.64 3.08
N VAL A 20 -59.47 -22.53 2.65
CA VAL A 20 -58.37 -22.18 1.73
C VAL A 20 -58.89 -21.82 0.33
N GLY A 21 -59.94 -22.51 -0.16
CA GLY A 21 -60.57 -22.18 -1.44
C GLY A 21 -61.24 -20.79 -1.43
N ILE A 22 -61.99 -20.47 -0.38
CA ILE A 22 -62.67 -19.17 -0.24
C ILE A 22 -61.64 -18.05 0.00
N GLY A 23 -60.65 -18.27 0.87
CA GLY A 23 -59.57 -17.30 1.13
C GLY A 23 -58.70 -17.06 -0.11
N GLY A 24 -58.37 -18.10 -0.86
CA GLY A 24 -57.62 -18.00 -2.11
C GLY A 24 -58.38 -17.22 -3.20
N TYR A 25 -59.70 -17.41 -3.30
CA TYR A 25 -60.53 -16.67 -4.27
C TYR A 25 -60.60 -15.18 -3.96
N LEU A 26 -60.73 -14.79 -2.69
CA LEU A 26 -60.76 -13.37 -2.29
C LEU A 26 -59.40 -12.68 -2.56
N ILE A 27 -58.29 -13.33 -2.21
CA ILE A 27 -56.94 -12.79 -2.47
C ILE A 27 -56.69 -12.67 -3.98
N TYR A 28 -57.15 -13.64 -4.78
CA TYR A 28 -57.01 -13.60 -6.24
C TYR A 28 -57.78 -12.44 -6.87
N ASN A 29 -59.00 -12.16 -6.42
CA ASN A 29 -59.80 -11.04 -6.92
C ASN A 29 -59.20 -9.68 -6.53
N GLU A 30 -58.66 -9.55 -5.31
CA GLU A 30 -57.99 -8.33 -4.87
C GLU A 30 -56.66 -8.10 -5.61
N MET A 31 -55.93 -9.19 -5.92
CA MET A 31 -54.74 -9.14 -6.77
C MET A 31 -55.06 -8.79 -8.23
N GLN A 32 -56.15 -9.29 -8.81
CA GLN A 32 -56.58 -8.90 -10.16
C GLN A 32 -56.98 -7.42 -10.21
N GLY A 33 -57.69 -6.91 -9.20
CA GLY A 33 -58.05 -5.49 -9.11
C GLY A 33 -56.82 -4.57 -9.01
N GLN A 34 -55.80 -4.97 -8.26
CA GLN A 34 -54.51 -4.26 -8.23
C GLN A 34 -53.71 -4.42 -9.51
N HIS A 35 -53.73 -5.58 -10.18
CA HIS A 35 -53.05 -5.78 -11.46
C HIS A 35 -53.65 -4.92 -12.57
N GLU A 36 -54.96 -4.76 -12.62
CA GLU A 36 -55.62 -3.93 -13.63
C GLU A 36 -55.35 -2.43 -13.42
N GLN A 37 -55.27 -1.98 -12.16
CA GLN A 37 -54.86 -0.61 -11.83
C GLN A 37 -53.37 -0.39 -12.12
N ASN A 38 -52.50 -1.35 -11.76
CA ASN A 38 -51.07 -1.28 -12.04
C ASN A 38 -50.77 -1.34 -13.55
N LEU A 39 -51.54 -2.09 -14.34
CA LEU A 39 -51.43 -2.12 -15.81
C LEU A 39 -51.87 -0.80 -16.43
N LYS A 40 -52.92 -0.15 -15.92
CA LYS A 40 -53.31 1.20 -16.37
C LYS A 40 -52.25 2.26 -16.04
N ASP A 41 -51.60 2.15 -14.89
CA ASP A 41 -50.47 3.03 -14.57
C ASP A 41 -49.24 2.68 -15.41
N LEU A 42 -48.98 1.39 -15.72
CA LEU A 42 -47.89 0.97 -16.61
C LEU A 42 -48.09 1.41 -18.07
N GLU A 43 -49.33 1.42 -18.57
CA GLU A 43 -49.64 1.98 -19.89
C GLU A 43 -49.35 3.50 -19.93
N LYS A 44 -49.66 4.23 -18.85
CA LYS A 44 -49.24 5.64 -18.72
C LYS A 44 -47.72 5.82 -18.59
N PHE A 45 -47.02 4.87 -17.99
CA PHE A 45 -45.55 4.83 -17.99
C PHE A 45 -45.00 4.69 -19.42
N GLY A 46 -45.61 3.88 -20.28
CA GLY A 46 -45.21 3.75 -21.69
C GLY A 46 -45.29 5.05 -22.48
N PHE A 47 -46.29 5.90 -22.20
CA PHE A 47 -46.49 7.19 -22.89
C PHE A 47 -45.68 8.35 -22.31
N THR A 48 -45.16 8.26 -21.08
CA THR A 48 -44.38 9.33 -20.44
C THR A 48 -42.87 9.09 -20.47
N VAL A 49 -42.43 7.86 -20.75
CA VAL A 49 -41.01 7.45 -20.74
C VAL A 49 -40.44 7.26 -22.16
N LEU A 50 -41.26 7.35 -23.21
CA LEU A 50 -40.76 7.59 -24.56
C LEU A 50 -40.34 9.07 -24.65
N PRO A 51 -39.06 9.40 -24.86
CA PRO A 51 -38.69 10.76 -25.18
C PRO A 51 -39.28 11.06 -26.55
N SER A 52 -40.36 11.84 -26.60
CA SER A 52 -40.58 12.67 -27.77
C SER A 52 -39.38 13.61 -27.83
N ASN A 53 -38.32 13.18 -28.52
CA ASN A 53 -37.30 14.08 -29.01
C ASN A 53 -38.00 15.05 -29.95
N THR A 54 -38.46 16.14 -29.37
CA THR A 54 -38.59 17.46 -29.96
C THR A 54 -38.97 18.36 -28.80
N TYR A 55 -37.94 18.98 -28.20
CA TYR A 55 -38.10 20.34 -27.75
C TYR A 55 -38.55 21.14 -28.98
N SER A 56 -39.86 21.23 -29.23
CA SER A 56 -40.38 22.24 -30.13
C SER A 56 -40.38 23.54 -29.34
N GLU A 57 -39.30 24.31 -29.48
CA GLU A 57 -39.40 25.75 -29.27
C GLU A 57 -40.48 26.24 -30.25
N SER A 58 -41.72 26.41 -29.80
CA SER A 58 -42.75 27.05 -30.62
C SER A 58 -42.57 28.56 -30.50
N THR A 59 -42.27 29.20 -31.63
CA THR A 59 -42.27 30.65 -31.76
C THR A 59 -43.71 31.14 -31.83
N GLY A 60 -44.16 31.89 -30.84
CA GLY A 60 -45.39 32.70 -30.98
C GLY A 60 -45.19 33.80 -32.03
N GLU A 61 -46.28 34.29 -32.63
CA GLU A 61 -46.32 35.27 -33.73
C GLU A 61 -45.54 36.59 -33.49
N LEU A 62 -45.02 36.85 -32.29
CA LEU A 62 -44.26 38.05 -31.93
C LEU A 62 -42.79 37.79 -31.51
N GLY A 63 -42.26 36.59 -31.76
CA GLY A 63 -40.79 36.36 -31.81
C GLY A 63 -40.04 36.26 -30.47
N THR A 64 -40.72 36.15 -29.32
CA THR A 64 -40.05 35.91 -28.02
C THR A 64 -40.12 34.44 -27.61
N LYS A 65 -38.98 33.86 -27.19
CA LYS A 65 -38.87 32.47 -26.69
C LYS A 65 -39.73 32.28 -25.44
N GLN A 66 -40.70 31.37 -25.52
CA GLN A 66 -41.59 31.03 -24.42
C GLN A 66 -41.02 29.81 -23.69
N LEU A 67 -40.55 30.00 -22.45
CA LEU A 67 -40.13 28.89 -21.58
C LEU A 67 -41.36 28.04 -21.21
N PRO A 68 -41.25 26.69 -21.17
CA PRO A 68 -42.37 25.83 -20.82
C PRO A 68 -42.87 26.11 -19.41
N ALA A 69 -44.19 26.06 -19.24
CA ALA A 69 -44.91 26.24 -17.99
C ALA A 69 -44.32 25.42 -16.82
N THR A 70 -43.81 26.11 -15.79
CA THR A 70 -43.29 25.55 -14.53
C THR A 70 -44.38 24.99 -13.59
N PHE A 71 -45.59 24.73 -14.09
CA PHE A 71 -46.78 24.35 -13.29
C PHE A 71 -46.89 22.84 -13.00
N ALA A 72 -45.80 22.14 -12.70
CA ALA A 72 -45.85 20.70 -12.39
C ALA A 72 -44.96 20.25 -11.22
N GLN A 73 -44.46 21.15 -10.37
CA GLN A 73 -43.70 20.73 -9.18
C GLN A 73 -44.60 20.16 -8.05
N ASP A 74 -45.88 20.56 -8.00
CA ASP A 74 -46.78 20.20 -6.88
C ASP A 74 -47.57 18.89 -7.07
N LYS A 75 -47.41 18.17 -8.20
CA LYS A 75 -48.19 16.95 -8.49
C LYS A 75 -47.33 15.74 -8.88
N LEU A 76 -46.08 15.67 -8.43
CA LEU A 76 -45.29 14.45 -8.54
C LEU A 76 -45.69 13.49 -7.43
N THR A 77 -46.06 12.26 -7.78
CA THR A 77 -46.33 11.22 -6.79
C THR A 77 -45.06 10.92 -5.97
N PRO A 78 -45.15 10.44 -4.72
CA PRO A 78 -43.99 10.16 -3.89
C PRO A 78 -42.93 9.27 -4.57
N THR A 79 -43.38 8.32 -5.39
CA THR A 79 -42.51 7.45 -6.21
C THR A 79 -41.80 8.22 -7.32
N GLN A 80 -42.46 9.15 -8.01
CA GLN A 80 -41.83 10.00 -9.03
C GLN A 80 -40.79 10.96 -8.44
N LYS A 81 -40.99 11.45 -7.20
CA LYS A 81 -39.98 12.25 -6.49
C LYS A 81 -38.72 11.43 -6.15
N VAL A 82 -38.90 10.19 -5.70
CA VAL A 82 -37.78 9.26 -5.43
C VAL A 82 -37.01 8.93 -6.71
N ILE A 83 -37.71 8.61 -7.81
CA ILE A 83 -37.07 8.31 -9.09
C ILE A 83 -36.26 9.51 -9.60
N LYS A 84 -36.82 10.72 -9.52
CA LYS A 84 -36.09 11.94 -9.91
C LYS A 84 -34.87 12.20 -9.02
N GLY A 85 -34.97 11.94 -7.72
CA GLY A 85 -33.83 11.99 -6.79
C GLY A 85 -32.74 11.00 -7.17
N LEU A 86 -33.11 9.72 -7.39
CA LEU A 86 -32.16 8.69 -7.82
C LEU A 86 -31.53 8.98 -9.17
N MET A 87 -32.25 9.60 -10.11
CA MET A 87 -31.68 10.03 -11.39
C MET A 87 -30.66 11.16 -11.21
N ALA A 88 -30.97 12.15 -10.37
CA ALA A 88 -30.04 13.24 -10.05
C ALA A 88 -28.79 12.74 -9.32
N ASP A 89 -28.96 11.80 -8.37
CA ASP A 89 -27.84 11.17 -7.66
C ASP A 89 -26.98 10.33 -8.61
N ASN A 90 -27.58 9.64 -9.58
CA ASN A 90 -26.83 8.88 -10.59
C ASN A 90 -26.00 9.81 -11.49
N GLU A 91 -26.59 10.93 -11.91
CA GLU A 91 -25.90 11.95 -12.72
C GLU A 91 -24.75 12.60 -11.94
N ALA A 92 -24.94 12.91 -10.66
CA ALA A 92 -23.89 13.40 -9.77
C ALA A 92 -22.75 12.38 -9.58
N LEU A 93 -23.09 11.10 -9.36
CA LEU A 93 -22.10 10.02 -9.23
C LEU A 93 -21.32 9.79 -10.53
N LEU A 94 -21.96 9.91 -11.69
CA LEU A 94 -21.28 9.82 -12.99
C LEU A 94 -20.30 10.97 -13.20
N ASP A 95 -20.63 12.17 -12.75
CA ASP A 95 -19.73 13.32 -12.85
C ASP A 95 -18.57 13.26 -11.86
N GLU A 96 -18.80 12.80 -10.63
CA GLU A 96 -17.73 12.49 -9.66
C GLU A 96 -16.79 11.40 -10.21
N GLN A 97 -17.34 10.35 -10.81
CA GLN A 97 -16.54 9.29 -11.42
C GLN A 97 -15.67 9.83 -12.56
N LYS A 98 -16.19 10.72 -13.42
CA LYS A 98 -15.39 11.37 -14.46
C LYS A 98 -14.28 12.23 -13.87
N GLU A 99 -14.55 12.98 -12.79
CA GLU A 99 -13.56 13.81 -12.13
C GLU A 99 -12.45 12.96 -11.48
N LEU A 100 -12.82 11.87 -10.80
CA LEU A 100 -11.87 10.93 -10.22
C LEU A 100 -11.02 10.25 -11.30
N ASN A 101 -11.61 9.86 -12.43
CA ASN A 101 -10.85 9.30 -13.55
C ASN A 101 -9.84 10.31 -14.11
N LYS A 102 -10.24 11.59 -14.27
CA LYS A 102 -9.31 12.65 -14.67
C LYS A 102 -8.16 12.83 -13.66
N LYS A 103 -8.44 12.77 -12.36
CA LYS A 103 -7.42 12.81 -11.30
C LYS A 103 -6.47 11.62 -11.39
N ILE A 104 -7.01 10.41 -11.60
CA ILE A 104 -6.21 9.20 -11.79
C ILE A 104 -5.29 9.34 -13.01
N ASP A 105 -5.80 9.82 -14.13
CA ASP A 105 -5.01 9.97 -15.36
C ASP A 105 -3.93 11.05 -15.21
N SER A 106 -4.24 12.15 -14.52
CA SER A 106 -3.26 13.18 -14.15
C SER A 106 -2.15 12.62 -13.26
N LEU A 107 -2.51 11.88 -12.21
CA LEU A 107 -1.53 11.29 -11.29
C LEU A 107 -0.68 10.22 -11.99
N LYS A 108 -1.27 9.43 -12.90
CA LYS A 108 -0.51 8.48 -13.72
C LYS A 108 0.50 9.19 -14.63
N ALA A 109 0.12 10.30 -15.24
CA ALA A 109 1.03 11.11 -16.06
C ALA A 109 2.17 11.71 -15.22
N GLU A 110 1.87 12.19 -14.01
CA GLU A 110 2.86 12.72 -13.08
C GLU A 110 3.84 11.63 -12.60
N ILE A 111 3.33 10.43 -12.27
CA ILE A 111 4.16 9.27 -11.93
C ILE A 111 5.07 8.90 -13.11
N ALA A 112 4.54 8.84 -14.33
CA ALA A 112 5.33 8.52 -15.51
C ALA A 112 6.43 9.55 -15.76
N ALA A 113 6.12 10.84 -15.61
CA ALA A 113 7.10 11.93 -15.73
C ALA A 113 8.18 11.85 -14.63
N LEU A 114 7.82 11.53 -13.39
CA LEU A 114 8.76 11.33 -12.29
C LEU A 114 9.64 10.08 -12.50
N GLU A 115 9.09 9.00 -13.03
CA GLU A 115 9.85 7.80 -13.39
C GLU A 115 10.83 8.06 -14.55
N GLU A 116 10.42 8.86 -15.54
CA GLU A 116 11.29 9.28 -16.65
C GLU A 116 12.40 10.21 -16.17
N TYR A 117 12.06 11.20 -15.33
CA TYR A 117 13.04 12.06 -14.66
C TYR A 117 14.02 11.23 -13.82
N LYS A 118 13.53 10.24 -13.09
CA LYS A 118 14.35 9.32 -12.30
C LYS A 118 15.30 8.54 -13.21
N LYS A 119 14.83 7.92 -14.30
CA LYS A 119 15.70 7.17 -15.24
C LYS A 119 16.77 8.04 -15.91
N LEU A 120 16.42 9.26 -16.31
CA LEU A 120 17.36 10.17 -16.98
C LEU A 120 18.40 10.76 -16.02
N ASN A 121 18.04 10.95 -14.75
CA ASN A 121 18.90 11.60 -13.76
C ASN A 121 19.50 10.65 -12.73
N GLU A 122 19.12 9.37 -12.69
CA GLU A 122 19.68 8.35 -11.77
C GLU A 122 21.19 8.19 -11.94
N HIS A 123 21.71 8.36 -13.16
CA HIS A 123 23.15 8.37 -13.41
C HIS A 123 23.89 9.50 -12.67
N PHE A 124 23.17 10.56 -12.30
CA PHE A 124 23.69 11.74 -11.60
C PHE A 124 23.12 11.88 -10.18
N ALA A 125 22.20 11.00 -9.78
CA ALA A 125 21.61 11.03 -8.45
C ALA A 125 22.62 10.45 -7.44
N PRO A 126 22.89 11.14 -6.31
CA PRO A 126 23.71 10.56 -5.26
C PRO A 126 23.05 9.27 -4.76
N LEU A 127 23.88 8.25 -4.51
CA LEU A 127 23.40 6.99 -3.93
C LEU A 127 22.64 7.26 -2.64
N THR A 128 21.59 6.48 -2.39
CA THR A 128 20.99 6.49 -1.05
C THR A 128 22.00 5.99 -0.04
N ILE A 129 21.89 6.41 1.23
CA ILE A 129 22.81 5.97 2.29
C ILE A 129 22.87 4.44 2.39
N ALA A 130 21.76 3.74 2.15
CA ALA A 130 21.73 2.28 2.15
C ALA A 130 22.53 1.67 1.00
N GLU A 131 22.42 2.23 -0.21
CA GLU A 131 23.17 1.79 -1.39
C GLU A 131 24.65 2.13 -1.27
N GLU A 132 24.98 3.28 -0.71
CA GLU A 132 26.37 3.70 -0.47
C GLU A 132 27.05 2.77 0.53
N VAL A 133 26.40 2.44 1.65
CA VAL A 133 26.91 1.48 2.63
C VAL A 133 27.07 0.09 1.99
N ALA A 134 26.10 -0.36 1.20
CA ALA A 134 26.21 -1.65 0.51
C ALA A 134 27.36 -1.68 -0.51
N ALA A 135 27.61 -0.55 -1.21
CA ALA A 135 28.75 -0.42 -2.11
C ALA A 135 30.08 -0.47 -1.35
N VAL A 136 30.18 0.23 -0.21
CA VAL A 136 31.35 0.19 0.68
C VAL A 136 31.59 -1.22 1.21
N GLU A 137 30.56 -1.91 1.70
CA GLU A 137 30.67 -3.29 2.18
C GLU A 137 31.19 -4.22 1.10
N LYS A 138 30.69 -4.09 -0.14
CA LYS A 138 31.12 -4.90 -1.28
C LYS A 138 32.57 -4.62 -1.65
N GLN A 139 32.96 -3.35 -1.76
CA GLN A 139 34.32 -2.93 -2.06
C GLN A 139 35.30 -3.42 -0.99
N LEU A 140 34.94 -3.25 0.28
CA LEU A 140 35.77 -3.68 1.41
C LEU A 140 35.88 -5.21 1.48
N LYS A 141 34.80 -5.94 1.21
CA LYS A 141 34.85 -7.41 1.13
C LYS A 141 35.83 -7.88 0.06
N GLN A 142 35.81 -7.27 -1.13
CA GLN A 142 36.76 -7.57 -2.20
C GLN A 142 38.19 -7.24 -1.77
N LEU A 143 38.40 -6.03 -1.23
CA LEU A 143 39.69 -5.57 -0.75
C LEU A 143 40.28 -6.50 0.33
N LEU A 144 39.47 -6.92 1.30
CA LEU A 144 39.90 -7.84 2.34
C LEU A 144 40.30 -9.20 1.75
N ILE A 145 39.50 -9.77 0.84
CA ILE A 145 39.82 -11.06 0.21
C ILE A 145 41.17 -11.03 -0.53
N ASP A 146 41.51 -9.89 -1.13
CA ASP A 146 42.76 -9.73 -1.88
C ASP A 146 43.98 -9.54 -0.95
N MET A 147 43.77 -9.15 0.31
CA MET A 147 44.85 -8.97 1.28
C MET A 147 45.38 -10.30 1.83
N PRO A 148 46.71 -10.48 1.95
CA PRO A 148 47.28 -11.71 2.49
C PRO A 148 46.87 -11.98 3.94
N ASP A 149 46.68 -10.92 4.73
CA ASP A 149 46.32 -11.02 6.15
C ASP A 149 44.89 -11.53 6.37
N ALA A 150 44.03 -11.46 5.34
CA ALA A 150 42.66 -11.94 5.43
C ALA A 150 42.53 -13.47 5.33
N ARG A 151 43.58 -14.18 4.89
CA ARG A 151 43.55 -15.64 4.69
C ARG A 151 43.32 -16.44 5.96
N ARG A 152 43.55 -15.84 7.14
CA ARG A 152 43.30 -16.46 8.44
C ARG A 152 41.83 -16.44 8.84
N PHE A 153 41.01 -15.60 8.22
CA PHE A 153 39.60 -15.43 8.56
C PHE A 153 38.71 -16.30 7.69
N SER A 154 37.62 -16.78 8.27
CA SER A 154 36.56 -17.48 7.54
C SER A 154 35.76 -16.51 6.67
N ASN A 155 35.08 -17.01 5.63
CA ASN A 155 34.17 -16.17 4.83
C ASN A 155 33.09 -15.50 5.69
N LEU A 156 32.65 -16.16 6.76
CA LEU A 156 31.66 -15.59 7.69
C LEU A 156 32.25 -14.41 8.46
N GLN A 157 33.49 -14.54 8.94
CA GLN A 157 34.21 -13.46 9.60
C GLN A 157 34.46 -12.29 8.65
N ILE A 158 34.90 -12.55 7.41
CA ILE A 158 35.09 -11.49 6.41
C ILE A 158 33.79 -10.73 6.16
N GLU A 159 32.65 -11.43 6.13
CA GLU A 159 31.33 -10.78 6.01
C GLU A 159 30.95 -9.95 7.25
N ALA A 160 31.28 -10.42 8.45
CA ALA A 160 31.07 -9.67 9.69
C ALA A 160 31.96 -8.42 9.75
N MET A 161 33.23 -8.56 9.36
CA MET A 161 34.23 -7.49 9.30
C MET A 161 33.82 -6.40 8.32
N SER A 162 33.34 -6.77 7.12
CA SER A 162 32.87 -5.80 6.12
C SER A 162 31.60 -5.10 6.58
N ALA A 163 30.64 -5.83 7.16
CA ALA A 163 29.39 -5.25 7.67
C ALA A 163 29.63 -4.31 8.88
N ALA A 164 30.52 -4.68 9.80
CA ALA A 164 30.91 -3.84 10.92
C ALA A 164 31.52 -2.51 10.43
N ALA A 165 32.44 -2.58 9.47
CA ALA A 165 33.03 -1.39 8.87
C ALA A 165 32.01 -0.53 8.09
N GLY A 166 31.08 -1.16 7.36
CA GLY A 166 29.97 -0.45 6.70
C GLY A 166 29.10 0.34 7.69
N ASN A 167 28.84 -0.21 8.87
CA ASN A 167 28.11 0.50 9.92
C ASN A 167 28.90 1.68 10.51
N GLU A 168 30.20 1.53 10.74
CA GLU A 168 31.03 2.65 11.22
C GLU A 168 31.18 3.74 10.16
N TYR A 169 31.32 3.35 8.89
CA TYR A 169 31.27 4.27 7.76
C TYR A 169 29.96 5.07 7.76
N LYS A 170 28.81 4.39 7.88
CA LYS A 170 27.49 5.03 7.97
C LYS A 170 27.41 6.04 9.12
N LYS A 171 27.95 5.70 10.30
CA LYS A 171 27.98 6.61 11.45
C LYS A 171 28.86 7.82 11.19
N PHE A 172 30.01 7.63 10.55
CA PHE A 172 30.95 8.70 10.22
C PHE A 172 30.34 9.70 9.23
N ILE A 173 29.84 9.24 8.08
CA ILE A 173 29.21 10.11 7.07
C ILE A 173 27.95 10.78 7.64
N GLY A 174 27.15 10.02 8.41
CA GLY A 174 25.90 10.51 9.00
C GLY A 174 26.13 11.56 10.08
N GLY A 175 27.17 11.38 10.92
CA GLY A 175 27.56 12.34 11.96
C GLY A 175 28.05 13.67 11.39
N LYS A 176 28.74 13.62 10.24
CA LYS A 176 29.27 14.82 9.57
C LYS A 176 28.36 15.39 8.48
N ARG A 177 27.23 14.73 8.17
CA ARG A 177 26.32 15.07 7.06
C ARG A 177 27.06 15.22 5.72
N LEU A 178 28.07 14.39 5.51
CA LEU A 178 28.90 14.43 4.30
C LEU A 178 28.30 13.53 3.23
N ILE A 179 28.26 14.04 2.01
CA ILE A 179 28.10 13.23 0.79
C ILE A 179 29.50 13.18 0.19
N LEU A 180 30.14 12.01 0.25
CA LEU A 180 31.49 11.82 -0.28
C LEU A 180 31.41 11.51 -1.78
N SER A 181 32.35 12.06 -2.54
CA SER A 181 32.58 11.63 -3.91
C SER A 181 33.08 10.19 -3.94
N GLU A 182 32.98 9.52 -5.09
CA GLU A 182 33.45 8.14 -5.25
C GLU A 182 34.93 7.97 -4.89
N MET A 183 35.78 8.93 -5.28
CA MET A 183 37.22 8.88 -4.96
C MET A 183 37.50 9.08 -3.47
N GLU A 184 36.77 9.98 -2.80
CA GLU A 184 36.92 10.19 -1.35
C GLU A 184 36.45 8.96 -0.57
N ARG A 185 35.34 8.35 -0.99
CA ARG A 185 34.83 7.10 -0.44
C ARG A 185 35.86 5.98 -0.61
N GLU A 186 36.40 5.79 -1.82
CA GLU A 186 37.41 4.76 -2.08
C GLU A 186 38.68 4.97 -1.25
N GLY A 187 39.18 6.22 -1.17
CA GLY A 187 40.33 6.54 -0.32
C GLY A 187 40.06 6.21 1.16
N LEU A 188 38.89 6.59 1.67
CA LEU A 188 38.51 6.30 3.05
C LEU A 188 38.38 4.79 3.32
N VAL A 189 37.76 4.05 2.39
CA VAL A 189 37.58 2.60 2.50
C VAL A 189 38.91 1.86 2.39
N LYS A 190 39.84 2.33 1.55
CA LYS A 190 41.12 1.66 1.35
C LYS A 190 42.12 1.96 2.46
N ASP A 191 42.14 3.19 2.97
CA ASP A 191 43.20 3.64 3.87
C ASP A 191 42.84 3.45 5.35
N TYR A 192 41.55 3.51 5.71
CA TYR A 192 41.12 3.53 7.12
C TYR A 192 40.33 2.29 7.55
N MET A 193 39.50 1.73 6.67
CA MET A 193 38.60 0.63 7.03
C MET A 193 39.25 -0.75 7.21
N PRO A 194 40.33 -1.14 6.50
CA PRO A 194 40.85 -2.51 6.60
C PRO A 194 41.39 -2.83 7.99
N GLU A 195 42.10 -1.90 8.62
CA GLU A 195 42.67 -2.12 9.94
C GLU A 195 41.58 -2.27 11.02
N PHE A 196 40.53 -1.45 10.94
CA PHE A 196 39.35 -1.62 11.78
C PHE A 196 38.69 -2.99 11.55
N SER A 197 38.50 -3.38 10.29
CA SER A 197 37.96 -4.69 9.94
C SER A 197 38.79 -5.83 10.53
N PHE A 198 40.11 -5.79 10.46
CA PHE A 198 40.98 -6.81 11.06
C PHE A 198 40.87 -6.85 12.59
N CYS A 199 40.82 -5.69 13.24
CA CYS A 199 40.59 -5.60 14.69
C CYS A 199 39.26 -6.25 15.10
N ILE A 200 38.20 -6.06 14.30
CA ILE A 200 36.91 -6.71 14.52
C ILE A 200 37.00 -8.22 14.28
N GLY A 201 37.68 -8.66 13.23
CA GLY A 201 37.88 -10.10 12.96
C GLY A 201 38.53 -10.82 14.13
N ASP A 202 39.63 -10.26 14.63
CA ASP A 202 40.34 -10.76 15.83
C ASP A 202 39.43 -10.70 17.07
N GLY A 203 38.62 -9.64 17.18
CA GLY A 203 37.73 -9.48 18.30
C GLY A 203 36.53 -10.43 18.32
N ILE A 204 36.04 -10.84 17.16
CA ILE A 204 34.98 -11.85 17.05
C ILE A 204 35.49 -13.20 17.52
N GLU A 205 36.74 -13.57 17.20
CA GLU A 205 37.35 -14.82 17.66
C GLU A 205 37.47 -14.86 19.19
N ILE A 206 37.71 -13.71 19.83
CA ILE A 206 37.81 -13.60 21.30
C ILE A 206 36.41 -13.55 21.95
N ALA A 207 35.45 -12.86 21.34
CA ALA A 207 34.13 -12.64 21.93
C ALA A 207 33.17 -13.83 21.73
N ALA A 208 33.33 -14.61 20.65
CA ALA A 208 32.48 -15.75 20.36
C ALA A 208 33.03 -17.04 20.99
N ASN A 209 32.28 -17.64 21.91
CA ASN A 209 32.65 -18.92 22.52
C ASN A 209 32.16 -20.13 21.70
N SER A 210 31.32 -19.90 20.69
CA SER A 210 30.81 -20.96 19.81
C SER A 210 30.51 -20.48 18.39
N PRO A 211 30.50 -21.38 17.38
CA PRO A 211 30.11 -21.04 16.01
C PRO A 211 28.68 -20.48 15.89
N ARG A 212 27.82 -20.76 16.87
CA ARG A 212 26.46 -20.22 16.92
C ARG A 212 26.48 -18.74 17.29
N GLU A 213 27.34 -18.36 18.25
CA GLU A 213 27.52 -16.96 18.66
C GLU A 213 28.18 -16.14 17.55
N GLU A 214 29.17 -16.70 16.85
CA GLU A 214 29.79 -16.05 15.69
C GLU A 214 28.76 -15.70 14.60
N ARG A 215 27.82 -16.61 14.30
CA ARG A 215 26.73 -16.36 13.35
C ARG A 215 25.78 -15.26 13.84
N LEU A 216 25.47 -15.24 15.14
CA LEU A 216 24.62 -14.21 15.75
C LEU A 216 25.30 -12.83 15.69
N ILE A 217 26.60 -12.76 15.96
CA ILE A 217 27.39 -11.54 15.83
C ILE A 217 27.39 -11.07 14.37
N THR A 218 27.57 -11.99 13.43
CA THR A 218 27.54 -11.66 11.99
C THR A 218 26.17 -11.12 11.56
N SER A 219 25.07 -11.74 12.00
CA SER A 219 23.72 -11.24 11.69
C SER A 219 23.42 -9.91 12.36
N TYR A 220 23.92 -9.70 13.58
CA TYR A 220 23.84 -8.42 14.28
C TYR A 220 24.55 -7.30 13.53
N PHE A 221 25.78 -7.53 13.04
CA PHE A 221 26.48 -6.51 12.25
C PHE A 221 25.77 -6.19 10.94
N ARG A 222 25.15 -7.17 10.27
CA ARG A 222 24.39 -6.89 9.04
C ARG A 222 23.10 -6.14 9.29
N ARG A 223 22.36 -6.50 10.35
CA ARG A 223 21.04 -5.96 10.65
C ARG A 223 20.88 -5.81 12.16
N PRO A 224 21.45 -4.74 12.76
CA PRO A 224 21.45 -4.57 14.21
C PRO A 224 20.04 -4.37 14.79
N ALA A 225 19.10 -3.86 13.99
CA ALA A 225 17.70 -3.69 14.38
C ALA A 225 16.92 -5.01 14.40
N ASP A 226 17.17 -5.91 13.44
CA ASP A 226 16.40 -7.14 13.25
C ASP A 226 16.95 -8.32 14.06
N SER A 227 18.24 -8.27 14.42
CA SER A 227 18.95 -9.37 15.08
C SER A 227 19.63 -8.91 16.37
N PRO A 228 18.87 -8.62 17.45
CA PRO A 228 19.45 -8.21 18.72
C PRO A 228 20.26 -9.34 19.35
N LEU A 229 21.46 -9.00 19.86
CA LEU A 229 22.30 -9.96 20.58
C LEU A 229 21.80 -10.19 22.01
N PRO A 230 21.98 -11.41 22.56
CA PRO A 230 21.86 -11.66 24.00
C PRO A 230 22.75 -10.71 24.80
N ILE A 231 22.29 -10.30 25.99
CA ILE A 231 22.95 -9.27 26.81
C ILE A 231 24.43 -9.61 27.09
N ASN A 232 24.72 -10.86 27.44
CA ASN A 232 26.08 -11.30 27.76
C ASN A 232 27.00 -11.22 26.53
N LEU A 233 26.54 -11.80 25.41
CA LEU A 233 27.30 -11.78 24.15
C LEU A 233 27.53 -10.36 23.64
N LYS A 234 26.56 -9.46 23.84
CA LYS A 234 26.72 -8.05 23.52
C LYS A 234 27.76 -7.37 24.41
N ALA A 235 27.77 -7.67 25.71
CA ALA A 235 28.76 -7.12 26.63
C ALA A 235 30.17 -7.59 26.27
N ASP A 236 30.33 -8.89 25.97
CA ASP A 236 31.61 -9.47 25.55
C ASP A 236 32.09 -8.86 24.23
N LEU A 237 31.18 -8.72 23.25
CA LEU A 237 31.48 -8.07 21.98
C LEU A 237 31.86 -6.60 22.16
N ASP A 238 31.14 -5.84 23.00
CA ASP A 238 31.42 -4.43 23.27
C ASP A 238 32.81 -4.21 23.86
N VAL A 239 33.31 -5.15 24.69
CA VAL A 239 34.66 -5.08 25.27
C VAL A 239 35.73 -5.06 24.18
N VAL A 240 35.50 -5.79 23.08
CA VAL A 240 36.48 -5.88 22.00
C VAL A 240 36.24 -4.86 20.88
N VAL A 241 34.98 -4.55 20.57
CA VAL A 241 34.62 -3.61 19.51
C VAL A 241 34.93 -2.16 19.87
N LYS A 242 34.71 -1.75 21.12
CA LYS A 242 34.92 -0.34 21.54
C LYS A 242 36.37 0.14 21.39
N PRO A 243 37.40 -0.64 21.76
CA PRO A 243 38.79 -0.30 21.46
C PRO A 243 39.05 -0.10 19.96
N CYS A 244 38.56 -1.03 19.12
CA CYS A 244 38.69 -0.93 17.66
C CYS A 244 38.03 0.34 17.11
N GLN A 245 36.82 0.66 17.59
CA GLN A 245 36.11 1.89 17.22
C GLN A 245 36.89 3.13 17.63
N THR A 246 37.43 3.16 18.85
CA THR A 246 38.18 4.31 19.36
C THR A 246 39.41 4.57 18.49
N ALA A 247 40.19 3.54 18.18
CA ALA A 247 41.34 3.64 17.30
C ALA A 247 40.97 4.11 15.87
N LEU A 248 39.83 3.62 15.34
CA LEU A 248 39.32 4.09 14.04
C LEU A 248 38.98 5.58 14.09
N TYR A 249 38.25 6.04 15.11
CA TYR A 249 37.85 7.44 15.22
C TYR A 249 39.04 8.39 15.45
N GLU A 250 40.07 7.96 16.16
CA GLU A 250 41.33 8.71 16.29
C GLU A 250 42.01 8.91 14.92
N ARG A 251 42.03 7.88 14.07
CA ARG A 251 42.54 8.00 12.70
C ARG A 251 41.64 8.82 11.79
N LEU A 252 40.33 8.64 11.86
CA LEU A 252 39.39 9.43 11.07
C LEU A 252 39.35 10.91 11.50
N ALA A 253 39.83 11.24 12.69
CA ALA A 253 40.04 12.63 13.11
C ALA A 253 41.24 13.29 12.40
N SER A 254 42.24 12.52 11.93
CA SER A 254 43.33 13.08 11.12
C SER A 254 42.91 13.31 9.66
N TYR A 255 41.96 12.53 9.15
CA TYR A 255 41.37 12.72 7.81
C TYR A 255 40.72 14.10 7.63
N ASP A 256 40.16 14.68 8.71
CA ASP A 256 39.48 15.98 8.71
C ASP A 256 40.43 17.19 8.73
N LYS A 257 41.74 16.98 8.84
CA LYS A 257 42.68 18.10 8.82
C LYS A 257 42.94 18.51 7.37
N PRO A 258 42.68 19.78 6.99
CA PRO A 258 43.14 20.27 5.70
C PRO A 258 44.67 20.13 5.66
N ILE A 259 45.17 19.51 4.58
CA ILE A 259 46.59 19.51 4.23
C ILE A 259 47.04 20.97 4.03
#